data_AF-A0A502GFB7-F1
#
_entry.id   AF-A0A502GFB7-F1
#
_cell.length_a   1.000
_cell.length_b   1.000
_cell.length_c   1.000
_cell.angle_alpha   90.00
_cell.angle_beta   90.00
_cell.angle_gamma   90.00
#
_symmetry.space_group_name_H-M   'P 1'
#
loop_
_entity.id
_entity.type
_entity.pdbx_description
1 polymer ?
#
loop_
_entity_poly.entity_id
_entity_poly.type
_entity_poly.pdbx_seq_one_letter_code
_entity_poly.pdbx_strand_id
1 'polypeptide(L)'
;MPNPKLDLSALVRLQRRRRDVASRAGGTGGGNALTEVTGFGSNPGALRMMVHVPADLPRGAPLVVALHGCTQTAAAYDHGCGWSSLADRLGFAVLLPEQQRANNASLCFNWFEGGDIARGAGEAQSIRQMVAQMLEAHAIDPARVFVTGLSAGGAMTAVMLAAYPETFAGGAIIAGLPYGAGLGVAEALRAMSRPPALSPAERGTAVRAASPHRGPWPRVAVWHGDADTTVAPDNAGESVKQWLNLHGLDAARPATERGSSVDTHLAWRAPDGTVRVESHRIAGMGHGVPLRPGEGGQRAGVAGAYMLDVGVSSTHAILDFWGIDTAAERAAAPRPAEAPPPRPAASPTPAPAREPAHAAAGPAQAPAAEPAWARRAAPGGTQGPVTRMPGAAGGPASPFGDPSSLFGNAGSLLGDPGETIKRALRAAGLMGDKGEEHPRR
;
A
#
# COMPACT_ATOMS: atom_id res chain seq x y z
N MET A 1 24.69 -10.28 22.98
CA MET A 1 24.16 -11.15 21.90
C MET A 1 22.95 -10.45 21.33
N PRO A 2 22.90 -10.15 20.02
CA PRO A 2 21.75 -9.46 19.44
C PRO A 2 20.55 -10.42 19.37
N ASN A 3 19.42 -9.96 19.90
CA ASN A 3 18.15 -10.67 19.94
C ASN A 3 17.66 -10.89 18.49
N PRO A 4 17.30 -12.12 18.06
CA PRO A 4 16.82 -12.33 16.70
C PRO A 4 15.48 -11.60 16.52
N LYS A 5 15.46 -10.55 15.68
CA LYS A 5 14.22 -9.89 15.24
C LYS A 5 13.27 -10.97 14.72
N LEU A 6 12.13 -11.18 15.40
CA LEU A 6 11.13 -12.18 15.03
C LEU A 6 10.60 -11.89 13.62
N ASP A 7 10.64 -12.92 12.77
CA ASP A 7 10.72 -12.78 11.32
C ASP A 7 9.33 -12.80 10.66
N LEU A 8 8.81 -11.63 10.31
CA LEU A 8 7.62 -11.43 9.47
C LEU A 8 7.71 -12.23 8.16
N SER A 9 8.92 -12.57 7.67
CA SER A 9 9.11 -13.36 6.45
C SER A 9 8.64 -14.81 6.56
N ALA A 10 8.63 -15.42 7.76
CA ALA A 10 8.12 -16.77 7.94
C ALA A 10 6.59 -16.82 7.75
N LEU A 11 5.90 -15.75 8.14
CA LEU A 11 4.44 -15.63 8.08
C LEU A 11 3.93 -15.07 6.75
N VAL A 12 4.66 -14.15 6.11
CA VAL A 12 4.37 -13.74 4.71
C VAL A 12 4.56 -14.93 3.76
N ARG A 13 5.54 -15.82 4.02
CA ARG A 13 5.67 -17.11 3.33
C ARG A 13 4.47 -18.03 3.57
N LEU A 14 3.85 -17.99 4.75
CA LEU A 14 2.65 -18.78 5.08
C LEU A 14 1.40 -18.27 4.35
N GLN A 15 1.27 -16.95 4.16
CA GLN A 15 0.20 -16.34 3.36
C GLN A 15 0.37 -16.64 1.86
N ARG A 16 1.61 -16.70 1.35
CA ARG A 16 1.91 -17.08 -0.04
C ARG A 16 1.70 -18.57 -0.35
N ARG A 17 1.79 -19.48 0.64
CA ARG A 17 1.55 -20.93 0.42
C ARG A 17 0.11 -21.28 0.04
N ARG A 18 -0.81 -20.31 -0.04
CA ARG A 18 -2.16 -20.51 -0.60
C ARG A 18 -2.30 -20.11 -2.08
N ARG A 19 -1.31 -19.45 -2.69
CA ARG A 19 -1.29 -19.11 -4.11
C ARG A 19 0.16 -18.92 -4.56
N ASP A 20 0.68 -19.87 -5.35
CA ASP A 20 1.70 -19.60 -6.38
C ASP A 20 1.91 -20.87 -7.24
N VAL A 21 1.49 -20.78 -8.51
CA VAL A 21 2.16 -21.38 -9.66
C VAL A 21 2.38 -20.24 -10.65
N ALA A 22 3.60 -20.15 -11.18
CA ALA A 22 4.21 -19.08 -12.01
C ALA A 22 4.80 -17.91 -11.17
N SER A 23 6.06 -17.51 -11.29
CA SER A 23 6.90 -17.46 -12.48
C SER A 23 8.40 -17.70 -12.17
N ARG A 24 9.03 -18.53 -13.02
CA ARG A 24 10.46 -18.55 -13.31
C ARG A 24 10.59 -18.28 -14.81
N ALA A 25 11.36 -17.25 -15.17
CA ALA A 25 11.92 -16.89 -16.49
C ALA A 25 11.80 -15.37 -16.65
N GLY A 26 12.89 -14.61 -16.60
CA GLY A 26 13.76 -14.24 -17.75
C GLY A 26 13.74 -12.71 -17.83
N GLY A 27 14.72 -11.94 -18.28
CA GLY A 27 16.00 -12.12 -18.96
C GLY A 27 16.49 -10.69 -19.25
N THR A 28 17.80 -10.50 -19.37
CA THR A 28 18.51 -9.23 -19.51
C THR A 28 18.12 -8.43 -20.77
N GLY A 29 17.67 -7.19 -20.60
CA GLY A 29 17.52 -6.17 -21.65
C GLY A 29 17.94 -4.81 -21.08
N GLY A 30 18.77 -4.06 -21.82
CA GLY A 30 19.51 -2.88 -21.33
C GLY A 30 18.62 -1.80 -20.70
N GLY A 31 18.57 -1.77 -19.37
CA GLY A 31 17.97 -0.71 -18.58
C GLY A 31 19.05 0.16 -17.97
N ASN A 32 18.81 1.47 -17.89
CA ASN A 32 19.69 2.43 -17.22
C ASN A 32 20.12 1.88 -15.86
N ALA A 33 21.42 1.63 -15.71
CA ALA A 33 21.95 1.00 -14.52
C ALA A 33 21.95 2.01 -13.38
N LEU A 34 21.25 1.69 -12.28
CA LEU A 34 21.33 2.48 -11.05
C LEU A 34 22.77 2.50 -10.54
N THR A 35 23.22 3.66 -10.08
CA THR A 35 24.54 3.83 -9.46
C THR A 35 24.42 3.67 -7.95
N GLU A 36 25.26 2.84 -7.34
CA GLU A 36 25.36 2.78 -5.87
C GLU A 36 26.26 3.90 -5.35
N VAL A 37 25.76 4.66 -4.39
CA VAL A 37 26.50 5.69 -3.67
C VAL A 37 26.84 5.17 -2.28
N THR A 38 28.12 5.19 -1.93
CA THR A 38 28.60 4.86 -0.58
C THR A 38 29.12 6.11 0.12
N GLY A 39 29.09 6.14 1.46
CA GLY A 39 29.65 7.27 2.22
C GLY A 39 28.78 8.53 2.25
N PHE A 40 27.46 8.40 2.17
CA PHE A 40 26.47 9.49 2.18
C PHE A 40 26.14 10.05 3.58
N GLY A 41 27.02 9.85 4.56
CA GLY A 41 26.79 10.23 5.95
C GLY A 41 26.28 9.08 6.84
N SER A 42 25.49 9.43 7.86
CA SER A 42 25.04 8.46 8.87
C SER A 42 24.04 7.46 8.28
N ASN A 43 24.23 6.17 8.54
CA ASN A 43 23.39 5.09 8.00
C ASN A 43 22.98 4.07 9.09
N PRO A 44 22.27 4.50 10.15
CA PRO A 44 21.94 3.62 11.28
C PRO A 44 20.96 2.50 10.91
N GLY A 45 20.22 2.63 9.81
CA GLY A 45 19.35 1.59 9.25
C GLY A 45 20.06 0.65 8.28
N ALA A 46 21.37 0.86 8.05
CA ALA A 46 22.19 0.04 7.16
C ALA A 46 21.53 -0.22 5.80
N LEU A 47 21.05 0.83 5.14
CA LEU A 47 20.45 0.77 3.81
C LEU A 47 21.50 1.02 2.72
N ARG A 48 21.25 0.55 1.50
CA ARG A 48 22.05 0.91 0.32
C ARG A 48 21.41 2.12 -0.37
N MET A 49 22.23 3.01 -0.92
CA MET A 49 21.77 4.18 -1.66
C MET A 49 21.96 3.94 -3.15
N MET A 50 20.88 3.68 -3.87
CA MET A 50 20.91 3.59 -5.34
C MET A 50 20.36 4.87 -5.93
N VAL A 51 20.96 5.37 -7.00
CA VAL A 51 20.53 6.61 -7.66
C VAL A 51 20.47 6.47 -9.16
N HIS A 52 19.58 7.26 -9.76
CA HIS A 52 19.58 7.57 -11.19
C HIS A 52 19.59 9.08 -11.36
N VAL A 53 20.62 9.60 -12.03
CA VAL A 53 20.80 11.02 -12.27
C VAL A 53 21.01 11.23 -13.77
N PRO A 54 20.06 11.85 -14.48
CA PRO A 54 20.24 12.22 -15.88
C PRO A 54 21.52 13.03 -16.10
N ALA A 55 22.23 12.77 -17.19
CA ALA A 55 23.52 13.42 -17.48
C ALA A 55 23.39 14.94 -17.64
N ASP A 56 22.23 15.40 -18.11
CA ASP A 56 21.85 16.79 -18.34
C ASP A 56 20.87 17.32 -17.29
N LEU A 57 20.93 16.81 -16.06
CA LEU A 57 20.05 17.23 -14.96
C LEU A 57 20.08 18.78 -14.82
N PRO A 58 18.93 19.46 -14.98
CA PRO A 58 18.89 20.91 -14.90
C PRO A 58 19.13 21.41 -13.47
N ARG A 59 19.67 22.62 -13.35
CA ARG A 59 19.79 23.29 -12.04
C ARG A 59 18.39 23.56 -11.47
N GLY A 60 18.19 23.27 -10.18
CA GLY A 60 16.88 23.34 -9.53
C GLY A 60 15.94 22.18 -9.91
N ALA A 61 16.49 21.07 -10.39
CA ALA A 61 15.70 19.87 -10.70
C ALA A 61 15.00 19.30 -9.45
N PRO A 62 13.83 18.65 -9.62
CA PRO A 62 13.22 17.85 -8.57
C PRO A 62 14.05 16.62 -8.18
N LEU A 63 13.77 16.11 -6.99
CA LEU A 63 14.20 14.79 -6.54
C LEU A 63 12.99 13.93 -6.21
N VAL A 64 12.95 12.72 -6.76
CA VAL A 64 11.98 11.69 -6.37
C VAL A 64 12.68 10.59 -5.59
N VAL A 65 12.23 10.36 -4.35
CA VAL A 65 12.63 9.23 -3.52
C VAL A 65 11.64 8.09 -3.73
N ALA A 66 12.07 6.98 -4.33
CA ALA A 66 11.22 5.85 -4.67
C ALA A 66 11.58 4.61 -3.82
N LEU A 67 10.64 4.16 -3.00
CA LEU A 67 10.82 3.08 -2.02
C LEU A 67 10.12 1.79 -2.49
N HIS A 68 10.91 0.74 -2.68
CA HIS A 68 10.41 -0.55 -3.16
C HIS A 68 9.54 -1.28 -2.11
N GLY A 69 8.73 -2.23 -2.58
CA GLY A 69 7.98 -3.15 -1.72
C GLY A 69 8.83 -4.32 -1.24
N CYS A 70 8.26 -5.14 -0.36
CA CYS A 70 8.91 -6.37 0.10
C CYS A 70 9.32 -7.28 -1.08
N THR A 71 10.43 -7.97 -0.92
CA THR A 71 11.05 -8.93 -1.85
C THR A 71 11.63 -8.33 -3.13
N GLN A 72 11.42 -7.04 -3.36
CA GLN A 72 11.95 -6.29 -4.50
C GLN A 72 13.32 -5.70 -4.16
N THR A 73 14.08 -5.37 -5.20
CA THR A 73 15.28 -4.52 -5.15
C THR A 73 14.94 -3.15 -5.71
N ALA A 74 15.77 -2.14 -5.47
CA ALA A 74 15.62 -0.82 -6.06
C ALA A 74 15.58 -0.90 -7.60
N ALA A 75 16.50 -1.65 -8.20
CA ALA A 75 16.57 -1.82 -9.66
C ALA A 75 15.31 -2.49 -10.25
N ALA A 76 14.77 -3.53 -9.59
CA ALA A 76 13.56 -4.19 -10.05
C ALA A 76 12.31 -3.30 -9.91
N TYR A 77 12.24 -2.54 -8.81
CA TYR A 77 11.15 -1.60 -8.58
C TYR A 77 11.17 -0.45 -9.59
N ASP A 78 12.35 0.12 -9.85
CA ASP A 78 12.55 1.16 -10.85
C ASP A 78 12.17 0.70 -12.26
N HIS A 79 12.69 -0.45 -12.69
CA HIS A 79 12.35 -1.02 -13.99
C HIS A 79 10.83 -1.24 -14.15
N GLY A 80 10.17 -1.73 -13.09
CA GLY A 80 8.73 -1.95 -13.08
C GLY A 80 7.91 -0.66 -13.15
N CYS A 81 8.30 0.40 -12.43
CA CYS A 81 7.53 1.64 -12.35
C CYS A 81 7.92 2.71 -13.39
N GLY A 82 9.12 2.60 -13.95
CA GLY A 82 9.68 3.50 -14.96
C GLY A 82 10.19 4.84 -14.42
N TRP A 83 10.62 4.94 -13.16
CA TRP A 83 11.06 6.22 -12.57
C TRP A 83 12.29 6.79 -13.26
N SER A 84 13.35 6.00 -13.46
CA SER A 84 14.58 6.45 -14.13
C SER A 84 14.32 6.87 -15.57
N SER A 85 13.50 6.10 -16.30
CA SER A 85 13.13 6.46 -17.68
C SER A 85 12.33 7.76 -17.77
N LEU A 86 11.48 8.05 -16.78
CA LEU A 86 10.77 9.32 -16.69
C LEU A 86 11.69 10.47 -16.26
N ALA A 87 12.65 10.20 -15.37
CA ALA A 87 13.67 11.16 -14.97
C ALA A 87 14.48 11.67 -16.17
N ASP A 88 14.89 10.78 -17.08
CA ASP A 88 15.61 11.15 -18.31
C ASP A 88 14.78 12.07 -19.22
N ARG A 89 13.45 11.90 -19.25
CA ARG A 89 12.57 12.64 -20.16
C ARG A 89 12.05 13.95 -19.57
N LEU A 90 11.93 14.00 -18.24
CA LEU A 90 11.27 15.10 -17.53
C LEU A 90 12.25 15.92 -16.66
N GLY A 91 13.53 15.55 -16.62
CA GLY A 91 14.58 16.33 -15.99
C GLY A 91 14.51 16.36 -14.46
N PHE A 92 14.40 15.20 -13.83
CA PHE A 92 14.49 15.05 -12.37
C PHE A 92 15.46 13.94 -11.97
N ALA A 93 15.95 13.96 -10.73
CA ALA A 93 16.79 12.89 -10.18
C ALA A 93 15.97 11.87 -9.40
N VAL A 94 16.43 10.61 -9.35
CA VAL A 94 15.79 9.53 -8.58
C VAL A 94 16.74 8.99 -7.53
N LEU A 95 16.27 8.94 -6.29
CA LEU A 95 16.91 8.24 -5.18
C LEU A 95 16.09 7.00 -4.84
N LEU A 96 16.73 5.83 -4.85
CA LEU A 96 16.11 4.54 -4.54
C LEU A 96 16.87 3.87 -3.38
N PRO A 97 16.51 4.16 -2.12
CA PRO A 97 17.01 3.42 -0.97
C PRO A 97 16.66 1.94 -1.14
N GLU A 98 17.62 1.06 -0.88
CA GLU A 98 17.43 -0.39 -0.98
C GLU A 98 17.68 -1.07 0.36
N GLN A 99 16.72 -1.91 0.75
CA GLN A 99 16.79 -2.73 1.94
C GLN A 99 17.80 -3.87 1.79
N GLN A 100 18.34 -4.35 2.91
CA GLN A 100 19.24 -5.49 2.94
C GLN A 100 18.62 -6.69 3.67
N ARG A 101 18.94 -7.91 3.20
CA ARG A 101 18.46 -9.15 3.83
C ARG A 101 18.94 -9.31 5.27
N ALA A 102 20.08 -8.73 5.60
CA ALA A 102 20.62 -8.69 6.95
C ALA A 102 19.72 -7.91 7.93
N ASN A 103 19.01 -6.88 7.44
CA ASN A 103 18.10 -6.07 8.23
C ASN A 103 16.70 -6.70 8.28
N ASN A 104 16.24 -7.24 7.14
CA ASN A 104 14.95 -7.90 7.00
C ASN A 104 15.03 -8.97 5.90
N ALA A 105 14.81 -10.24 6.25
CA ALA A 105 14.95 -11.37 5.31
C ALA A 105 14.03 -11.27 4.07
N SER A 106 12.91 -10.56 4.18
CA SER A 106 11.99 -10.27 3.08
C SER A 106 12.34 -9.01 2.29
N LEU A 107 13.42 -8.30 2.59
CA LEU A 107 13.70 -6.97 2.01
C LEU A 107 12.57 -5.95 2.24
N CYS A 108 11.76 -6.11 3.29
CA CYS A 108 10.78 -5.10 3.65
C CYS A 108 11.47 -3.95 4.41
N PHE A 109 11.09 -2.71 4.14
CA PHE A 109 11.34 -1.61 5.08
C PHE A 109 10.66 -1.92 6.42
N ASN A 110 11.36 -1.67 7.53
CA ASN A 110 10.88 -1.95 8.89
C ASN A 110 10.01 -0.80 9.43
N TRP A 111 8.95 -0.45 8.69
CA TRP A 111 8.01 0.63 9.01
C TRP A 111 7.23 0.46 10.33
N PHE A 112 7.32 -0.71 10.95
CA PHE A 112 6.68 -1.06 12.22
C PHE A 112 7.66 -1.11 13.40
N GLU A 113 8.97 -0.99 13.15
CA GLU A 113 9.98 -1.01 14.22
C GLU A 113 10.26 0.41 14.70
N GLY A 114 10.00 0.69 15.98
CA GLY A 114 10.15 2.04 16.55
C GLY A 114 11.54 2.63 16.34
N GLY A 115 12.59 1.81 16.43
CA GLY A 115 13.98 2.25 16.20
C GLY A 115 14.31 2.53 14.74
N ASP A 116 13.54 1.99 13.79
CA ASP A 116 13.73 2.19 12.35
C ASP A 116 12.91 3.35 11.79
N ILE A 117 11.85 3.76 12.48
CA ILE A 117 10.95 4.85 12.03
C ILE A 117 11.11 6.17 12.80
N ALA A 118 11.80 6.17 13.94
CA ALA A 118 11.97 7.37 14.75
C ALA A 118 12.89 8.38 14.05
N ARG A 119 12.56 9.67 14.19
CA ARG A 119 13.42 10.77 13.75
C ARG A 119 14.79 10.65 14.44
N GLY A 120 15.86 10.70 13.65
CA GLY A 120 17.23 10.60 14.13
C GLY A 120 17.78 9.17 14.23
N ALA A 121 16.97 8.14 13.94
CA ALA A 121 17.36 6.74 14.08
C ALA A 121 17.03 5.88 12.85
N GLY A 122 17.66 4.70 12.80
CA GLY A 122 17.44 3.60 11.87
C GLY A 122 17.18 3.97 10.40
N GLU A 123 16.24 3.28 9.76
CA GLU A 123 15.94 3.43 8.34
C GLU A 123 15.53 4.85 7.96
N ALA A 124 14.68 5.51 8.76
CA ALA A 124 14.21 6.86 8.50
C ALA A 124 15.36 7.89 8.45
N GLN A 125 16.31 7.82 9.40
CA GLN A 125 17.50 8.69 9.37
C GLN A 125 18.41 8.38 8.19
N SER A 126 18.55 7.11 7.82
CA SER A 126 19.38 6.71 6.69
C SER A 126 18.84 7.29 5.38
N ILE A 127 17.53 7.18 5.14
CA ILE A 127 16.88 7.78 3.97
C ILE A 127 17.04 9.31 4.00
N ARG A 128 16.88 9.96 5.16
CA ARG A 128 17.09 11.42 5.27
C ARG A 128 18.51 11.85 4.89
N GLN A 129 19.51 11.06 5.26
CA GLN A 129 20.92 11.30 4.93
C GLN A 129 21.18 11.11 3.44
N MET A 130 20.60 10.09 2.82
CA MET A 130 20.66 9.93 1.36
C MET A 130 20.04 11.11 0.62
N VAL A 131 18.92 11.66 1.10
CA VAL A 131 18.34 12.89 0.54
C VAL A 131 19.28 14.08 0.71
N ALA A 132 19.90 14.24 1.88
CA ALA A 132 20.88 15.31 2.11
C ALA A 132 22.07 15.19 1.15
N GLN A 133 22.57 13.98 0.92
CA GLN A 133 23.63 13.72 -0.03
C GLN A 133 23.23 14.10 -1.46
N MET A 134 22.00 13.81 -1.88
CA MET A 134 21.52 14.21 -3.21
C MET A 134 21.49 15.72 -3.37
N LEU A 135 20.98 16.45 -2.35
CA LEU A 135 20.92 17.92 -2.35
C LEU A 135 22.30 18.58 -2.39
N GLU A 136 23.29 17.98 -1.73
CA GLU A 136 24.67 18.48 -1.71
C GLU A 136 25.40 18.18 -3.03
N ALA A 137 25.26 16.96 -3.55
CA ALA A 137 26.00 16.50 -4.72
C ALA A 137 25.41 16.99 -6.06
N HIS A 138 24.12 17.29 -6.08
CA HIS A 138 23.40 17.70 -7.27
C HIS A 138 22.64 18.98 -6.95
N ALA A 139 22.59 19.92 -7.89
CA ALA A 139 21.93 21.22 -7.71
C ALA A 139 20.38 21.11 -7.70
N ILE A 140 19.84 20.20 -6.90
CA ILE A 140 18.42 19.93 -6.70
C ILE A 140 17.80 21.07 -5.91
N ASP A 141 16.57 21.42 -6.26
CA ASP A 141 15.79 22.39 -5.48
C ASP A 141 15.27 21.72 -4.19
N PRO A 142 15.67 22.17 -2.99
CA PRO A 142 15.19 21.59 -1.73
C PRO A 142 13.68 21.76 -1.53
N ALA A 143 13.02 22.66 -2.26
CA ALA A 143 11.56 22.81 -2.25
C ALA A 143 10.85 21.82 -3.20
N ARG A 144 11.58 20.98 -3.94
CA ARG A 144 11.05 20.03 -4.94
C ARG A 144 11.53 18.60 -4.68
N VAL A 145 11.56 18.20 -3.43
CA VAL A 145 11.85 16.82 -3.01
C VAL A 145 10.54 16.09 -2.69
N PHE A 146 10.36 14.92 -3.28
CA PHE A 146 9.15 14.11 -3.17
C PHE A 146 9.49 12.68 -2.77
N VAL A 147 8.56 11.98 -2.12
CA VAL A 147 8.75 10.59 -1.70
C VAL A 147 7.54 9.72 -2.01
N THR A 148 7.78 8.51 -2.51
CA THR A 148 6.73 7.54 -2.82
C THR A 148 7.22 6.11 -2.64
N GLY A 149 6.29 5.18 -2.48
CA GLY A 149 6.62 3.77 -2.43
C GLY A 149 5.42 2.86 -2.43
N LEU A 150 5.71 1.57 -2.68
CA LEU A 150 4.74 0.49 -2.69
C LEU A 150 4.78 -0.30 -1.39
N SER A 151 3.62 -0.69 -0.84
CA SER A 151 3.52 -1.66 0.25
C SER A 151 4.31 -1.23 1.48
N ALA A 152 5.30 -2.01 1.92
CA ALA A 152 6.25 -1.61 2.97
C ALA A 152 6.99 -0.29 2.64
N GLY A 153 7.33 -0.04 1.37
CA GLY A 153 7.87 1.24 0.91
C GLY A 153 6.85 2.38 0.95
N GLY A 154 5.55 2.08 0.76
CA GLY A 154 4.46 3.04 0.94
C GLY A 154 4.23 3.38 2.41
N ALA A 155 4.32 2.41 3.30
CA ALA A 155 4.31 2.65 4.75
C ALA A 155 5.56 3.45 5.19
N MET A 156 6.74 3.14 4.64
CA MET A 156 7.95 3.92 4.90
C MET A 156 7.87 5.34 4.30
N THR A 157 7.13 5.54 3.21
CA THR A 157 6.79 6.88 2.71
C THR A 157 6.01 7.67 3.75
N ALA A 158 4.98 7.07 4.38
CA ALA A 158 4.24 7.70 5.46
C ALA A 158 5.15 8.03 6.67
N VAL A 159 6.10 7.16 7.00
CA VAL A 159 7.15 7.41 8.01
C VAL A 159 7.99 8.63 7.65
N MET A 160 8.51 8.70 6.42
CA MET A 160 9.36 9.83 6.00
C MET A 160 8.60 11.15 6.05
N LEU A 161 7.34 11.16 5.61
CA LEU A 161 6.49 12.34 5.66
C LEU A 161 6.13 12.77 7.09
N ALA A 162 6.14 11.86 8.07
CA ALA A 162 5.85 12.16 9.47
C ALA A 162 7.10 12.57 10.27
N ALA A 163 8.20 11.83 10.09
CA ALA A 163 9.45 12.02 10.81
C ALA A 163 10.27 13.20 10.28
N TYR A 164 10.20 13.49 8.97
CA TYR A 164 10.93 14.58 8.29
C TYR A 164 10.04 15.38 7.31
N PRO A 165 8.85 15.87 7.72
CA PRO A 165 7.92 16.58 6.85
C PRO A 165 8.56 17.79 6.15
N GLU A 166 9.48 18.49 6.82
CA GLU A 166 10.17 19.66 6.29
C GLU A 166 11.08 19.36 5.10
N THR A 167 11.37 18.08 4.85
CA THR A 167 12.23 17.64 3.74
C THR A 167 11.45 17.46 2.44
N PHE A 168 10.12 17.28 2.50
CA PHE A 168 9.32 16.86 1.35
C PHE A 168 8.23 17.88 1.01
N ALA A 169 8.14 18.25 -0.27
CA ALA A 169 7.03 19.06 -0.78
C ALA A 169 5.75 18.22 -0.94
N GLY A 170 5.90 16.92 -1.16
CA GLY A 170 4.79 15.98 -1.19
C GLY A 170 5.22 14.52 -1.18
N GLY A 171 4.25 13.63 -1.07
CA GLY A 171 4.49 12.20 -1.23
C GLY A 171 3.29 11.42 -1.72
N ALA A 172 3.54 10.17 -2.10
CA ALA A 172 2.50 9.28 -2.63
C ALA A 172 2.62 7.87 -2.03
N ILE A 173 1.58 7.45 -1.32
CA ILE A 173 1.53 6.15 -0.62
C ILE A 173 0.76 5.17 -1.52
N ILE A 174 1.43 4.14 -2.03
CA ILE A 174 0.82 3.13 -2.91
C ILE A 174 0.67 1.82 -2.15
N ALA A 175 -0.57 1.34 -1.97
CA ALA A 175 -0.92 0.12 -1.25
C ALA A 175 -0.23 0.02 0.14
N GLY A 176 -0.03 1.18 0.78
CA GLY A 176 0.68 1.33 2.05
C GLY A 176 -0.26 1.51 3.24
N LEU A 177 0.31 1.98 4.35
CA LEU A 177 -0.40 2.20 5.62
C LEU A 177 -0.17 3.64 6.11
N PRO A 178 -1.08 4.20 6.93
CA PRO A 178 -0.83 5.47 7.60
C PRO A 178 0.37 5.36 8.55
N TYR A 179 1.00 6.49 8.88
CA TYR A 179 2.03 6.52 9.92
C TYR A 179 1.42 6.12 11.28
N GLY A 180 2.16 5.32 12.06
CA GLY A 180 1.70 4.84 13.36
C GLY A 180 0.59 3.79 13.26
N ALA A 181 0.50 3.05 12.15
CA ALA A 181 -0.52 2.00 11.97
C ALA A 181 -0.40 0.84 12.96
N GLY A 182 0.81 0.55 13.45
CA GLY A 182 1.09 -0.46 14.48
C GLY A 182 2.59 -0.59 14.74
N LEU A 183 2.98 -0.83 15.99
CA LEU A 183 4.37 -1.05 16.38
C LEU A 183 4.63 -2.52 16.68
N GLY A 184 5.72 -3.03 16.12
CA GLY A 184 6.08 -4.44 16.18
C GLY A 184 5.22 -5.33 15.29
N VAL A 185 5.67 -6.57 15.12
CA VAL A 185 5.14 -7.53 14.15
C VAL A 185 3.65 -7.81 14.31
N ALA A 186 3.17 -8.00 15.54
CA ALA A 186 1.78 -8.39 15.80
C ALA A 186 0.79 -7.28 15.42
N GLU A 187 1.08 -6.04 15.82
CA GLU A 187 0.25 -4.90 15.48
C GLU A 187 0.33 -4.57 13.98
N ALA A 188 1.52 -4.68 13.39
CA ALA A 188 1.72 -4.50 11.96
C ALA A 188 0.82 -5.44 11.14
N LEU A 189 0.81 -6.74 11.47
CA LEU A 189 -0.06 -7.72 10.80
C LEU A 189 -1.54 -7.43 10.97
N ARG A 190 -1.94 -6.98 12.17
CA ARG A 190 -3.32 -6.56 12.44
C ARG A 190 -3.69 -5.34 11.59
N ALA A 191 -2.83 -4.33 11.54
CA ALA A 191 -3.05 -3.11 10.77
C ALA A 191 -3.12 -3.39 9.26
N MET A 192 -2.27 -4.27 8.74
CA MET A 192 -2.33 -4.71 7.35
C MET A 192 -3.66 -5.39 7.02
N SER A 193 -4.16 -6.25 7.90
CA SER A 193 -5.35 -7.07 7.60
C SER A 193 -6.66 -6.34 7.90
N ARG A 194 -6.70 -5.54 8.96
CA ARG A 194 -7.90 -4.86 9.46
C ARG A 194 -7.48 -3.68 10.33
N PRO A 195 -7.22 -2.51 9.74
CA PRO A 195 -6.78 -1.36 10.51
C PRO A 195 -7.87 -0.94 11.52
N PRO A 196 -7.48 -0.46 12.71
CA PRO A 196 -8.46 0.15 13.60
C PRO A 196 -9.05 1.38 12.93
N ALA A 197 -10.37 1.54 13.05
CA ALA A 197 -11.08 2.72 12.57
C ALA A 197 -10.88 3.87 13.57
N LEU A 198 -9.79 4.61 13.42
CA LEU A 198 -9.48 5.75 14.27
C LEU A 198 -10.13 7.03 13.73
N SER A 199 -10.32 8.01 14.60
CA SER A 199 -10.74 9.36 14.21
C SER A 199 -9.62 10.08 13.45
N PRO A 200 -9.96 11.08 12.60
CA PRO A 200 -8.95 11.93 11.96
C PRO A 200 -8.01 12.60 12.98
N ALA A 201 -8.54 13.01 14.14
CA ALA A 201 -7.76 13.64 15.20
C ALA A 201 -6.70 12.71 15.80
N GLU A 202 -7.05 11.45 16.10
CA GLU A 202 -6.10 10.43 16.59
C GLU A 202 -5.02 10.16 15.53
N ARG A 203 -5.43 10.00 14.27
CA ARG A 203 -4.50 9.77 13.15
C ARG A 203 -3.52 10.93 12.95
N GLY A 204 -3.99 12.16 12.96
CA GLY A 204 -3.14 13.35 12.83
C GLY A 204 -2.24 13.57 14.04
N THR A 205 -2.68 13.19 15.24
CA THR A 205 -1.89 13.32 16.47
C THR A 205 -0.66 12.42 16.43
N ALA A 206 -0.79 11.19 15.90
CA ALA A 206 0.36 10.31 15.69
C ALA A 206 1.45 10.97 14.82
N VAL A 207 1.07 11.66 13.73
CA VAL A 207 2.04 12.37 12.87
C VAL A 207 2.65 13.58 13.58
N ARG A 208 1.83 14.40 14.26
CA ARG A 208 2.33 15.56 15.02
C ARG A 208 3.29 15.18 16.15
N ALA A 209 3.20 13.96 16.67
CA ALA A 209 4.11 13.43 17.68
C ALA A 209 5.46 12.95 17.10
N ALA A 210 5.54 12.67 15.80
CA ALA A 210 6.75 12.13 15.16
C ALA A 210 7.88 13.16 14.99
N SER A 211 7.54 14.46 14.98
CA SER A 211 8.50 15.55 14.78
C SER A 211 8.03 16.86 15.42
N PRO A 212 8.93 17.82 15.68
CA PRO A 212 8.55 19.15 16.16
C PRO A 212 7.86 20.02 15.08
N HIS A 213 7.69 19.52 13.86
CA HIS A 213 7.12 20.28 12.75
C HIS A 213 5.67 20.70 13.04
N ARG A 214 5.32 21.92 12.62
CA ARG A 214 3.96 22.48 12.79
C ARG A 214 3.33 22.95 11.48
N GLY A 215 4.01 22.72 10.36
CA GLY A 215 3.56 23.11 9.03
C GLY A 215 4.52 24.09 8.34
N PRO A 216 4.33 24.35 7.04
CA PRO A 216 3.31 23.73 6.19
C PRO A 216 3.56 22.22 6.00
N TRP A 217 2.49 21.42 5.89
CA TRP A 217 2.59 19.97 5.70
C TRP A 217 2.73 19.62 4.21
N PRO A 218 3.42 18.50 3.88
CA PRO A 218 3.50 18.01 2.51
C PRO A 218 2.12 17.68 1.92
N ARG A 219 2.01 17.78 0.60
CA ARG A 219 0.82 17.30 -0.13
C ARG A 219 0.89 15.78 -0.30
N VAL A 220 -0.24 15.06 -0.18
CA VAL A 220 -0.21 13.59 -0.19
C VAL A 220 -1.22 12.97 -1.16
N ALA A 221 -0.74 12.06 -2.01
CA ALA A 221 -1.57 11.18 -2.81
C ALA A 221 -1.63 9.77 -2.19
N VAL A 222 -2.79 9.13 -2.19
CA VAL A 222 -2.99 7.78 -1.68
C VAL A 222 -3.59 6.89 -2.76
N TRP A 223 -2.86 5.85 -3.16
CA TRP A 223 -3.25 4.92 -4.22
C TRP A 223 -3.50 3.54 -3.66
N HIS A 224 -4.66 2.94 -3.94
CA HIS A 224 -4.98 1.60 -3.42
C HIS A 224 -5.94 0.84 -4.34
N GLY A 225 -5.68 -0.44 -4.56
CA GLY A 225 -6.63 -1.34 -5.22
C GLY A 225 -7.75 -1.77 -4.27
N ASP A 226 -8.99 -1.81 -4.72
CA ASP A 226 -10.12 -2.21 -3.86
C ASP A 226 -10.22 -3.73 -3.64
N ALA A 227 -9.45 -4.54 -4.36
CA ALA A 227 -9.33 -5.99 -4.21
C ALA A 227 -8.00 -6.42 -3.55
N ASP A 228 -7.29 -5.49 -2.91
CA ASP A 228 -6.03 -5.77 -2.21
C ASP A 228 -6.26 -6.67 -0.97
N THR A 229 -5.68 -7.86 -0.99
CA THR A 229 -5.74 -8.83 0.12
C THR A 229 -4.48 -8.90 0.96
N THR A 230 -3.46 -8.09 0.66
CA THR A 230 -2.21 -8.02 1.42
C THR A 230 -2.26 -6.88 2.43
N VAL A 231 -2.66 -5.70 1.97
CA VAL A 231 -2.92 -4.54 2.81
C VAL A 231 -4.36 -4.12 2.54
N ALA A 232 -5.23 -4.30 3.52
CA ALA A 232 -6.65 -4.06 3.40
C ALA A 232 -6.91 -2.63 2.88
N PRO A 233 -7.82 -2.46 1.90
CA PRO A 233 -8.07 -1.15 1.28
C PRO A 233 -8.55 -0.07 2.25
N ASP A 234 -9.04 -0.45 3.43
CA ASP A 234 -9.39 0.45 4.52
C ASP A 234 -8.20 1.31 4.99
N ASN A 235 -6.96 0.81 4.82
CA ASN A 235 -5.74 1.58 5.13
C ASN A 235 -5.61 2.85 4.28
N ALA A 236 -6.14 2.85 3.05
CA ALA A 236 -6.19 4.06 2.23
C ALA A 236 -7.05 5.14 2.89
N GLY A 237 -8.21 4.76 3.42
CA GLY A 237 -9.11 5.66 4.13
C GLY A 237 -8.49 6.21 5.41
N GLU A 238 -7.80 5.35 6.17
CA GLU A 238 -7.07 5.77 7.37
C GLU A 238 -5.90 6.73 7.07
N SER A 239 -5.23 6.53 5.92
CA SER A 239 -4.18 7.44 5.44
C SER A 239 -4.78 8.79 5.03
N VAL A 240 -5.89 8.79 4.29
CA VAL A 240 -6.60 10.03 3.93
C VAL A 240 -7.04 10.80 5.19
N LYS A 241 -7.68 10.14 6.17
CA LYS A 241 -8.05 10.77 7.46
C LYS A 241 -6.87 11.45 8.14
N GLN A 242 -5.71 10.79 8.17
CA GLN A 242 -4.49 11.31 8.79
C GLN A 242 -4.06 12.64 8.15
N TRP A 243 -4.01 12.69 6.82
CA TRP A 243 -3.54 13.86 6.09
C TRP A 243 -4.59 14.97 6.02
N LEU A 244 -5.88 14.65 5.95
CA LEU A 244 -6.94 15.66 6.06
C LEU A 244 -6.88 16.40 7.39
N ASN A 245 -6.62 15.69 8.50
CA ASN A 245 -6.53 16.33 9.80
C ASN A 245 -5.34 17.30 9.91
N LEU A 246 -4.19 16.94 9.33
CA LEU A 246 -3.01 17.82 9.32
C LEU A 246 -3.23 19.08 8.48
N HIS A 247 -4.03 18.99 7.42
CA HIS A 247 -4.38 20.12 6.57
C HIS A 247 -5.63 20.89 7.04
N GLY A 248 -6.29 20.46 8.12
CA GLY A 248 -7.54 21.08 8.60
C GLY A 248 -8.73 20.87 7.66
N LEU A 249 -8.72 19.79 6.89
CA LEU A 249 -9.70 19.47 5.84
C LEU A 249 -10.66 18.33 6.22
N ASP A 250 -10.76 17.99 7.51
CA ASP A 250 -11.60 16.86 7.99
C ASP A 250 -13.08 16.97 7.60
N ALA A 251 -13.60 18.20 7.56
CA ALA A 251 -14.98 18.50 7.17
C ALA A 251 -15.13 18.81 5.67
N ALA A 252 -14.02 18.87 4.92
CA ALA A 252 -14.06 19.22 3.50
C ALA A 252 -14.60 18.05 2.69
N ARG A 253 -15.52 18.35 1.76
CA ARG A 253 -15.99 17.38 0.79
C ARG A 253 -14.97 17.28 -0.34
N PRO A 254 -14.59 16.06 -0.77
CA PRO A 254 -13.74 15.91 -1.94
C PRO A 254 -14.48 16.35 -3.20
N ALA A 255 -13.74 16.88 -4.15
CA ALA A 255 -14.16 16.90 -5.55
C ALA A 255 -13.87 15.52 -6.16
N THR A 256 -14.83 14.99 -6.91
CA THR A 256 -14.56 13.88 -7.83
C THR A 256 -13.94 14.45 -9.09
N GLU A 257 -12.67 14.15 -9.31
CA GLU A 257 -11.97 14.56 -10.50
C GLU A 257 -12.26 13.59 -11.65
N ARG A 258 -11.92 13.96 -12.89
CA ARG A 258 -12.08 13.05 -14.03
C ARG A 258 -11.07 11.91 -13.92
N GLY A 259 -11.45 10.86 -13.21
CA GLY A 259 -10.77 9.57 -13.24
C GLY A 259 -11.02 8.81 -14.55
N SER A 260 -10.41 7.65 -14.68
CA SER A 260 -10.75 6.68 -15.73
C SER A 260 -11.97 5.84 -15.29
N SER A 261 -12.49 4.97 -16.17
CA SER A 261 -13.55 4.03 -15.77
C SER A 261 -13.16 3.06 -14.66
N VAL A 262 -11.86 2.93 -14.36
CA VAL A 262 -11.32 2.03 -13.33
C VAL A 262 -10.72 2.77 -12.14
N ASP A 263 -10.63 4.11 -12.17
CA ASP A 263 -10.02 4.92 -11.11
C ASP A 263 -11.03 5.90 -10.53
N THR A 264 -11.39 5.70 -9.26
CA THR A 264 -12.12 6.71 -8.49
C THR A 264 -11.13 7.69 -7.88
N HIS A 265 -10.97 8.84 -8.52
CA HIS A 265 -10.09 9.94 -8.09
C HIS A 265 -10.85 10.99 -7.27
N LEU A 266 -10.46 11.15 -6.01
CA LEU A 266 -10.99 12.14 -5.09
C LEU A 266 -9.90 13.14 -4.71
N ALA A 267 -10.21 14.43 -4.73
CA ALA A 267 -9.27 15.50 -4.39
C ALA A 267 -9.85 16.45 -3.32
N TRP A 268 -9.05 16.73 -2.29
CA TRP A 268 -9.37 17.70 -1.24
C TRP A 268 -8.50 18.95 -1.41
N ARG A 269 -9.17 20.08 -1.60
CA ARG A 269 -8.53 21.38 -1.88
C ARG A 269 -8.55 22.28 -0.65
N ALA A 270 -7.45 23.00 -0.44
CA ALA A 270 -7.43 24.13 0.47
C ALA A 270 -8.23 25.31 -0.12
N PRO A 271 -8.58 26.34 0.69
CA PRO A 271 -9.28 27.52 0.20
C PRO A 271 -8.58 28.27 -0.94
N ASP A 272 -7.26 28.12 -1.07
CA ASP A 272 -6.45 28.65 -2.17
C ASP A 272 -6.59 27.87 -3.50
N GLY A 273 -7.40 26.79 -3.52
CA GLY A 273 -7.63 25.93 -4.67
C GLY A 273 -6.61 24.79 -4.83
N THR A 274 -5.53 24.78 -4.05
CA THR A 274 -4.47 23.77 -4.11
C THR A 274 -4.97 22.44 -3.58
N VAL A 275 -4.81 21.35 -4.34
CA VAL A 275 -5.12 20.00 -3.85
C VAL A 275 -4.09 19.60 -2.79
N ARG A 276 -4.49 19.48 -1.52
CA ARG A 276 -3.57 19.08 -0.43
C ARG A 276 -3.51 17.58 -0.25
N VAL A 277 -4.62 16.89 -0.48
CA VAL A 277 -4.72 15.43 -0.39
C VAL A 277 -5.51 14.93 -1.60
N GLU A 278 -5.07 13.85 -2.21
CA GLU A 278 -5.85 13.11 -3.20
C GLU A 278 -5.85 11.60 -2.92
N SER A 279 -6.88 10.92 -3.39
CA SER A 279 -7.00 9.47 -3.28
C SER A 279 -7.44 8.87 -4.61
N HIS A 280 -6.77 7.80 -4.99
CA HIS A 280 -7.06 6.99 -6.16
C HIS A 280 -7.41 5.58 -5.70
N ARG A 281 -8.63 5.14 -6.01
CA ARG A 281 -9.11 3.79 -5.72
C ARG A 281 -9.33 3.06 -7.03
N ILE A 282 -8.52 2.03 -7.26
CA ILE A 282 -8.50 1.30 -8.53
C ILE A 282 -9.39 0.06 -8.42
N ALA A 283 -10.45 0.04 -9.22
CA ALA A 283 -11.47 -1.00 -9.20
C ALA A 283 -10.91 -2.35 -9.69
N GLY A 284 -11.15 -3.41 -8.92
CA GLY A 284 -10.70 -4.78 -9.19
C GLY A 284 -9.20 -5.01 -9.01
N MET A 285 -8.42 -3.98 -8.67
CA MET A 285 -6.96 -4.11 -8.55
C MET A 285 -6.57 -4.72 -7.21
N GLY A 286 -5.63 -5.67 -7.25
CA GLY A 286 -5.01 -6.26 -6.06
C GLY A 286 -3.89 -5.40 -5.47
N HIS A 287 -2.98 -6.04 -4.73
CA HIS A 287 -1.81 -5.38 -4.14
C HIS A 287 -0.77 -5.05 -5.22
N GLY A 288 -0.46 -3.77 -5.44
CA GLY A 288 0.56 -3.38 -6.43
C GLY A 288 0.51 -1.92 -6.86
N VAL A 289 1.42 -1.58 -7.78
CA VAL A 289 1.50 -0.29 -8.47
C VAL A 289 0.58 -0.33 -9.70
N PRO A 290 -0.38 0.60 -9.82
CA PRO A 290 -1.14 0.80 -11.05
C PRO A 290 -0.24 1.27 -12.19
N LEU A 291 -0.17 0.48 -13.26
CA LEU A 291 0.60 0.80 -14.44
C LEU A 291 -0.27 0.93 -15.69
N ARG A 292 0.31 1.66 -16.64
CA ARG A 292 -0.06 1.65 -18.04
C ARG A 292 1.24 1.42 -18.82
N PRO A 293 1.65 0.18 -19.08
CA PRO A 293 2.96 -0.11 -19.65
C PRO A 293 3.15 0.45 -21.06
N GLY A 294 4.43 0.61 -21.45
CA GLY A 294 4.86 1.08 -22.76
C GLY A 294 5.74 2.33 -22.67
N GLU A 295 6.06 2.90 -23.84
CA GLU A 295 6.91 4.08 -23.97
C GLU A 295 6.11 5.32 -24.40
N GLY A 296 6.42 6.46 -23.78
CA GLY A 296 5.88 7.78 -24.12
C GLY A 296 4.44 8.05 -23.68
N GLY A 297 4.07 9.33 -23.64
CA GLY A 297 2.73 9.76 -23.24
C GLY A 297 2.45 9.49 -21.76
N GLN A 298 1.36 8.77 -21.46
CA GLN A 298 1.05 8.29 -20.10
C GLN A 298 1.51 6.85 -19.87
N ARG A 299 2.45 6.35 -20.67
CA ARG A 299 2.95 4.98 -20.59
C ARG A 299 4.34 4.94 -20.01
N ALA A 300 4.50 4.15 -18.95
CA ALA A 300 5.79 3.90 -18.32
C ALA A 300 5.77 2.56 -17.59
N GLY A 301 6.98 2.00 -17.44
CA GLY A 301 7.19 0.78 -16.70
C GLY A 301 6.84 -0.49 -17.48
N VAL A 302 7.07 -1.61 -16.80
CA VAL A 302 6.88 -2.96 -17.33
C VAL A 302 6.00 -3.73 -16.35
N ALA A 303 4.94 -4.36 -16.87
CA ALA A 303 4.05 -5.18 -16.05
C ALA A 303 4.80 -6.39 -15.46
N GLY A 304 4.44 -6.78 -14.24
CA GLY A 304 5.10 -7.85 -13.52
C GLY A 304 4.51 -8.08 -12.13
N ALA A 305 5.24 -8.81 -11.29
CA ALA A 305 4.80 -9.04 -9.91
C ALA A 305 4.65 -7.70 -9.16
N TYR A 306 3.43 -7.42 -8.70
CA TYR A 306 3.03 -6.16 -8.05
C TYR A 306 3.08 -4.92 -8.96
N MET A 307 3.30 -5.09 -10.27
CA MET A 307 3.38 -4.05 -11.29
C MET A 307 2.24 -4.29 -12.26
N LEU A 308 1.08 -3.70 -11.96
CA LEU A 308 -0.22 -4.17 -12.45
C LEU A 308 -0.69 -3.31 -13.62
N ASP A 309 -0.78 -3.89 -14.82
CA ASP A 309 -1.40 -3.21 -15.95
C ASP A 309 -2.91 -3.12 -15.75
N VAL A 310 -3.35 -1.92 -15.38
CA VAL A 310 -4.75 -1.58 -15.14
C VAL A 310 -5.19 -0.42 -16.03
N GLY A 311 -4.37 -0.05 -17.01
CA GLY A 311 -4.64 1.06 -17.93
C GLY A 311 -4.47 2.47 -17.33
N VAL A 312 -4.00 2.58 -16.09
CA VAL A 312 -3.73 3.86 -15.38
C VAL A 312 -2.30 3.83 -14.85
N SER A 313 -1.51 4.86 -15.17
CA SER A 313 -0.15 4.98 -14.63
C SER A 313 -0.15 5.88 -13.39
N SER A 314 0.01 5.28 -12.21
CA SER A 314 0.16 6.07 -10.98
C SER A 314 1.41 6.94 -11.03
N THR A 315 2.50 6.47 -11.64
CA THR A 315 3.77 7.23 -11.77
C THR A 315 3.55 8.60 -12.43
N HIS A 316 2.84 8.65 -13.57
CA HIS A 316 2.54 9.92 -14.25
C HIS A 316 1.58 10.80 -13.46
N ALA A 317 0.51 10.22 -12.92
CA ALA A 317 -0.48 10.98 -12.15
C ALA A 317 0.14 11.58 -10.88
N ILE A 318 1.06 10.86 -10.22
CA ILE A 318 1.83 11.36 -9.08
C ILE A 318 2.75 12.51 -9.49
N LEU A 319 3.45 12.42 -10.63
CA LEU A 319 4.27 13.52 -11.16
C LEU A 319 3.42 14.77 -11.45
N ASP A 320 2.26 14.61 -12.07
CA ASP A 320 1.31 15.70 -12.30
C ASP A 320 0.83 16.33 -10.99
N PHE A 321 0.47 15.50 -10.01
CA PHE A 321 0.07 15.96 -8.69
C PHE A 321 1.16 16.83 -8.04
N TRP A 322 2.43 16.46 -8.22
CA TRP A 322 3.58 17.23 -7.72
C TRP A 322 3.96 18.44 -8.59
N GLY A 323 3.33 18.63 -9.74
CA GLY A 323 3.65 19.73 -10.66
C GLY A 323 4.95 19.51 -11.44
N ILE A 324 5.36 18.25 -11.62
CA ILE A 324 6.44 17.88 -12.55
C ILE A 324 5.75 17.57 -13.88
N ASP A 325 5.72 18.58 -14.76
CA ASP A 325 4.83 18.64 -15.92
C ASP A 325 5.04 17.49 -16.91
N THR A 326 4.05 16.59 -17.02
CA THR A 326 4.02 15.53 -18.04
C THR A 326 3.18 15.91 -19.27
N ALA A 327 2.67 17.16 -19.35
CA ALA A 327 1.80 17.60 -20.45
C ALA A 327 2.51 17.60 -21.81
N ALA A 328 3.79 17.96 -21.85
CA ALA A 328 4.59 17.89 -23.08
C ALA A 328 4.73 16.43 -23.58
N GLU A 329 4.94 15.46 -22.69
CA GLU A 329 4.96 14.03 -23.05
C GLU A 329 3.60 13.55 -23.56
N ARG A 330 2.51 13.94 -22.89
CA ARG A 330 1.14 13.62 -23.35
C ARG A 330 0.86 14.15 -24.74
N ALA A 331 1.32 15.37 -25.04
CA ALA A 331 1.14 16.01 -26.34
C ALA A 331 2.02 15.37 -27.44
N ALA A 332 3.21 14.89 -27.07
CA ALA A 332 4.13 14.20 -27.97
C ALA A 332 3.77 12.72 -28.22
N ALA A 333 2.86 12.14 -27.43
CA ALA A 333 2.44 10.76 -27.58
C ALA A 333 1.71 10.55 -28.92
N PRO A 334 2.02 9.47 -29.66
CA PRO A 334 1.26 9.14 -30.86
C PRO A 334 -0.21 8.93 -30.49
N ARG A 335 -1.11 9.67 -31.15
CA ARG A 335 -2.55 9.47 -31.00
C ARG A 335 -2.88 8.01 -31.30
N PRO A 336 -3.79 7.37 -30.54
CA PRO A 336 -4.25 6.04 -30.89
C PRO A 336 -4.71 6.04 -32.34
N ALA A 337 -4.19 5.12 -33.14
CA ALA A 337 -4.69 4.94 -34.50
C ALA A 337 -6.20 4.70 -34.41
N GLU A 338 -6.96 5.56 -35.08
CA GLU A 338 -8.40 5.37 -35.25
C GLU A 338 -8.60 3.98 -35.86
N ALA A 339 -9.42 3.16 -35.19
CA ALA A 339 -9.69 1.81 -35.66
C ALA A 339 -10.17 1.91 -37.13
N PRO A 340 -9.57 1.17 -38.08
CA PRO A 340 -10.01 1.23 -39.45
C PRO A 340 -11.52 0.88 -39.49
N PRO A 341 -12.32 1.60 -40.29
CA PRO A 341 -13.74 1.36 -40.35
C PRO A 341 -14.00 -0.12 -40.63
N PRO A 342 -15.01 -0.74 -39.99
CA PRO A 342 -15.30 -2.15 -40.20
C PRO A 342 -15.48 -2.39 -41.69
N ARG A 343 -14.70 -3.32 -42.24
CA ARG A 343 -14.84 -3.70 -43.65
C ARG A 343 -16.29 -4.16 -43.87
N PRO A 344 -16.96 -3.70 -44.94
CA PRO A 344 -18.31 -4.16 -45.25
C PRO A 344 -18.29 -5.69 -45.38
N ALA A 345 -19.23 -6.33 -44.70
CA ALA A 345 -19.39 -7.78 -44.73
C ALA A 345 -19.52 -8.25 -46.18
N ALA A 346 -18.65 -9.17 -46.59
CA ALA A 346 -18.77 -9.83 -47.87
C ALA A 346 -20.14 -10.54 -47.95
N SER A 347 -20.89 -10.25 -49.02
CA SER A 347 -22.16 -10.89 -49.31
C SER A 347 -21.98 -12.42 -49.41
N PRO A 348 -22.92 -13.23 -48.90
CA PRO A 348 -22.80 -14.67 -48.97
C PRO A 348 -22.87 -15.14 -50.43
N THR A 349 -21.90 -15.95 -50.82
CA THR A 349 -21.86 -16.66 -52.12
C THR A 349 -22.99 -17.69 -52.16
N PRO A 350 -23.76 -17.82 -53.26
CA PRO A 350 -24.85 -18.79 -53.32
C PRO A 350 -24.31 -20.21 -53.43
N ALA A 351 -24.85 -21.11 -52.61
CA ALA A 351 -24.55 -22.54 -52.67
C ALA A 351 -25.10 -23.17 -53.97
N PRO A 352 -24.40 -24.13 -54.59
CA PRO A 352 -24.89 -24.81 -55.78
C PRO A 352 -26.00 -25.81 -55.43
N ALA A 353 -27.04 -25.84 -56.27
CA ALA A 353 -28.19 -26.71 -56.16
C ALA A 353 -28.02 -28.03 -56.95
N ARG A 354 -28.57 -29.12 -56.39
CA ARG A 354 -29.23 -30.31 -57.00
C ARG A 354 -28.92 -31.58 -56.19
N GLU A 355 -29.77 -32.60 -56.04
CA GLU A 355 -31.22 -32.90 -56.19
C GLU A 355 -31.40 -34.36 -55.64
N PRO A 356 -32.59 -35.02 -55.60
CA PRO A 356 -33.08 -35.66 -54.37
C PRO A 356 -33.21 -37.21 -54.35
N ALA A 357 -33.68 -37.69 -53.18
CA ALA A 357 -34.42 -38.93 -52.88
C ALA A 357 -33.64 -40.15 -52.33
N HIS A 358 -33.94 -40.59 -51.09
CA HIS A 358 -35.03 -41.52 -50.79
C HIS A 358 -35.28 -41.63 -49.28
N ALA A 359 -36.56 -41.82 -48.91
CA ALA A 359 -37.09 -41.84 -47.56
C ALA A 359 -37.01 -43.22 -46.88
N ALA A 360 -36.81 -43.23 -45.56
CA ALA A 360 -37.27 -44.29 -44.67
C ALA A 360 -37.58 -43.71 -43.26
N ALA A 361 -38.68 -44.17 -42.68
CA ALA A 361 -39.37 -43.64 -41.50
C ALA A 361 -38.67 -43.94 -40.16
N GLY A 362 -39.02 -43.15 -39.12
CA GLY A 362 -38.40 -43.05 -37.78
C GLY A 362 -38.63 -44.23 -36.79
N PRO A 363 -38.77 -44.05 -35.46
CA PRO A 363 -39.20 -42.83 -34.73
C PRO A 363 -38.47 -42.48 -33.40
N ALA A 364 -38.96 -41.37 -32.81
CA ALA A 364 -39.12 -41.05 -31.38
C ALA A 364 -37.95 -40.41 -30.58
N GLN A 365 -38.16 -39.12 -30.26
CA GLN A 365 -37.48 -38.35 -29.22
C GLN A 365 -38.19 -38.52 -27.86
N ALA A 366 -37.42 -38.49 -26.78
CA ALA A 366 -37.88 -38.23 -25.41
C ALA A 366 -37.02 -37.11 -24.81
N PRO A 367 -37.59 -36.07 -24.17
CA PRO A 367 -36.82 -35.04 -23.47
C PRO A 367 -36.51 -35.44 -22.03
N ALA A 368 -35.28 -35.13 -21.59
CA ALA A 368 -34.82 -35.30 -20.22
C ALA A 368 -35.37 -34.22 -19.28
N ALA A 369 -35.73 -34.65 -18.08
CA ALA A 369 -36.32 -33.85 -17.01
C ALA A 369 -35.26 -33.07 -16.20
N GLU A 370 -35.65 -31.89 -15.72
CA GLU A 370 -34.97 -31.18 -14.62
C GLU A 370 -35.39 -31.74 -13.25
N PRO A 371 -34.48 -31.79 -12.24
CA PRO A 371 -34.87 -32.17 -10.88
C PRO A 371 -35.26 -30.97 -10.02
N ALA A 372 -36.46 -31.06 -9.45
CA ALA A 372 -36.98 -30.20 -8.39
C ALA A 372 -36.53 -30.68 -7.00
N TRP A 373 -36.06 -29.75 -6.15
CA TRP A 373 -36.14 -29.92 -4.68
C TRP A 373 -36.49 -28.64 -3.91
N ALA A 374 -36.95 -27.58 -4.58
CA ALA A 374 -37.56 -26.46 -3.86
C ALA A 374 -38.96 -26.85 -3.35
N ARG A 375 -39.11 -27.17 -2.05
CA ARG A 375 -40.23 -26.76 -1.17
C ARG A 375 -40.21 -27.42 0.22
N ARG A 376 -40.67 -26.60 1.18
CA ARG A 376 -41.12 -26.83 2.58
C ARG A 376 -40.09 -26.50 3.66
N ALA A 377 -40.43 -25.87 4.79
CA ALA A 377 -41.60 -25.10 5.24
C ALA A 377 -41.26 -24.49 6.63
N ALA A 378 -41.86 -23.35 6.96
CA ALA A 378 -41.90 -22.76 8.32
C ALA A 378 -43.05 -23.36 9.17
N PRO A 379 -43.09 -23.08 10.49
CA PRO A 379 -44.19 -22.31 11.11
C PRO A 379 -43.69 -21.30 12.19
N GLY A 380 -44.24 -20.07 12.34
CA GLY A 380 -45.38 -19.68 13.22
C GLY A 380 -45.00 -19.70 14.72
N GLY A 381 -45.11 -18.71 15.62
CA GLY A 381 -45.73 -17.37 15.70
C GLY A 381 -46.46 -17.27 17.07
N THR A 382 -46.11 -16.31 17.96
CA THR A 382 -46.98 -15.78 19.07
C THR A 382 -46.36 -14.55 19.76
N GLN A 383 -47.22 -13.58 20.13
CA GLN A 383 -46.96 -12.29 20.78
C GLN A 383 -47.04 -12.37 22.33
N GLY A 384 -46.20 -11.65 23.08
CA GLY A 384 -46.56 -10.45 23.90
C GLY A 384 -46.18 -10.66 25.40
N PRO A 385 -46.21 -9.65 26.31
CA PRO A 385 -46.42 -8.21 26.15
C PRO A 385 -45.37 -7.31 26.87
N VAL A 386 -45.64 -5.99 26.78
CA VAL A 386 -44.92 -4.80 27.28
C VAL A 386 -45.24 -4.52 28.77
N THR A 387 -44.25 -4.00 29.53
CA THR A 387 -44.49 -3.23 30.76
C THR A 387 -43.59 -1.99 30.85
N ARG A 388 -44.17 -0.90 31.37
CA ARG A 388 -43.75 0.51 31.39
C ARG A 388 -43.07 0.90 32.72
N MET A 389 -42.25 1.96 32.65
CA MET A 389 -41.48 2.71 33.69
C MET A 389 -42.31 3.24 34.90
N PRO A 390 -41.69 3.74 36.01
CA PRO A 390 -41.17 5.13 36.16
C PRO A 390 -39.85 5.21 37.02
N GLY A 391 -39.08 6.29 37.19
CA GLY A 391 -39.06 7.71 36.80
C GLY A 391 -38.09 8.50 37.72
N ALA A 392 -37.58 9.66 37.23
CA ALA A 392 -37.02 10.82 37.97
C ALA A 392 -35.72 10.66 38.80
N ALA A 393 -34.81 11.62 39.01
CA ALA A 393 -34.54 12.99 38.53
C ALA A 393 -33.16 13.44 39.11
N GLY A 394 -32.55 14.49 38.52
CA GLY A 394 -31.62 15.41 39.22
C GLY A 394 -30.13 15.34 38.85
N GLY A 395 -29.60 16.38 38.17
CA GLY A 395 -28.18 16.77 38.26
C GLY A 395 -27.99 17.85 39.35
N PRO A 396 -26.92 18.67 39.35
CA PRO A 396 -25.57 18.51 38.77
C PRO A 396 -24.44 18.78 39.81
N ALA A 397 -23.18 18.37 39.54
CA ALA A 397 -21.96 19.06 40.01
C ALA A 397 -20.66 18.38 39.52
N SER A 398 -19.74 19.18 38.98
CA SER A 398 -18.27 18.97 39.03
C SER A 398 -17.70 19.94 40.09
N PRO A 399 -16.38 20.01 40.45
CA PRO A 399 -15.19 19.39 39.86
C PRO A 399 -14.10 18.90 40.89
N PHE A 400 -12.95 18.43 40.37
CA PHE A 400 -11.63 18.17 41.01
C PHE A 400 -11.40 16.85 41.80
N GLY A 401 -10.34 16.13 41.40
CA GLY A 401 -9.70 15.05 42.17
C GLY A 401 -8.83 14.12 41.32
N ASP A 402 -7.52 14.39 41.29
CA ASP A 402 -6.43 13.60 40.68
C ASP A 402 -6.06 12.37 41.58
N PRO A 403 -5.08 11.48 41.27
CA PRO A 403 -5.33 10.05 41.12
C PRO A 403 -4.42 9.18 42.01
N SER A 404 -4.95 8.27 42.82
CA SER A 404 -4.20 7.10 43.33
C SER A 404 -5.03 6.31 44.33
N SER A 405 -4.76 5.00 44.39
CA SER A 405 -5.54 3.94 45.04
C SER A 405 -6.78 3.56 44.20
N LEU A 406 -6.90 2.34 43.69
CA LEU A 406 -6.94 1.10 44.46
C LEU A 406 -6.41 -0.07 43.62
N PHE A 407 -5.29 -0.67 44.03
CA PHE A 407 -5.04 -2.08 43.78
C PHE A 407 -5.85 -2.87 44.83
N GLY A 408 -6.84 -3.61 44.36
CA GLY A 408 -7.68 -4.50 45.17
C GLY A 408 -7.99 -5.75 44.35
N ASN A 409 -7.42 -6.86 44.81
CA ASN A 409 -7.35 -8.16 44.18
C ASN A 409 -8.73 -8.85 44.07
N ALA A 410 -9.09 -9.38 42.90
CA ALA A 410 -10.12 -10.42 42.75
C ALA A 410 -9.62 -11.45 41.73
N GLY A 411 -9.34 -12.65 42.23
CA GLY A 411 -8.74 -13.73 41.47
C GLY A 411 -9.73 -14.55 40.63
N SER A 412 -9.14 -15.17 39.60
CA SER A 412 -9.38 -16.55 39.18
C SER A 412 -10.76 -16.93 38.64
N LEU A 413 -10.89 -16.86 37.31
CA LEU A 413 -11.55 -17.87 36.47
C LEU A 413 -10.96 -17.77 35.06
N LEU A 414 -9.75 -18.30 34.86
CA LEU A 414 -9.13 -18.68 33.58
C LEU A 414 -7.74 -19.23 33.92
N GLY A 415 -7.42 -20.44 33.44
CA GLY A 415 -6.20 -21.16 33.82
C GLY A 415 -4.92 -20.39 33.54
N ASP A 416 -3.87 -20.72 34.31
CA ASP A 416 -2.54 -20.11 34.21
C ASP A 416 -2.04 -20.07 32.75
N PRO A 417 -1.85 -18.87 32.16
CA PRO A 417 -1.31 -18.70 30.81
C PRO A 417 0.03 -19.42 30.60
N GLY A 418 0.81 -19.58 31.67
CA GLY A 418 2.10 -20.28 31.63
C GLY A 418 1.98 -21.75 31.24
N GLU A 419 0.94 -22.45 31.70
CA GLU A 419 0.76 -23.88 31.37
C GLU A 419 0.18 -24.11 29.98
N THR A 420 -0.64 -23.17 29.48
CA THR A 420 -1.16 -23.23 28.11
C THR A 420 -0.03 -23.06 27.09
N ILE A 421 0.92 -22.16 27.38
CA ILE A 421 2.11 -21.93 26.54
C ILE A 421 3.06 -23.14 26.58
N LYS A 422 3.30 -23.75 27.75
CA LYS A 422 4.15 -24.95 27.87
C LYS A 422 3.56 -26.15 27.12
N ARG A 423 2.23 -26.34 27.16
CA ARG A 423 1.56 -27.41 26.39
C ARG A 423 1.67 -27.19 24.88
N ALA A 424 1.51 -25.96 24.41
CA ALA A 424 1.68 -25.62 22.99
C ALA A 424 3.13 -25.84 22.51
N LEU A 425 4.12 -25.54 23.35
CA LEU A 425 5.54 -25.73 23.03
C LEU A 425 5.97 -27.21 23.04
N ARG A 426 5.40 -28.05 23.92
CA ARG A 426 5.61 -29.51 23.91
C ARG A 426 4.94 -30.17 22.70
N ALA A 427 3.73 -29.75 22.34
CA ALA A 427 3.04 -30.25 21.15
C ALA A 427 3.75 -29.89 19.83
N ALA A 428 4.52 -28.80 19.82
CA ALA A 428 5.32 -28.36 18.69
C ALA A 428 6.76 -28.94 18.66
N GLY A 429 7.14 -29.80 19.63
CA GLY A 429 8.47 -30.41 19.69
C GLY A 429 9.61 -29.44 20.04
N LEU A 430 9.29 -28.25 20.55
CA LEU A 430 10.24 -27.17 20.83
C LEU A 430 10.78 -27.19 22.28
N MET A 431 10.40 -28.20 23.06
CA MET A 431 10.83 -28.37 24.45
C MET A 431 11.16 -29.86 24.68
N GLY A 432 12.41 -30.15 25.05
CA GLY A 432 12.88 -31.52 25.32
C GLY A 432 12.39 -32.04 26.67
N ASP A 433 12.06 -33.34 26.73
CA ASP A 433 11.59 -33.99 27.96
C ASP A 433 12.75 -34.17 28.93
N LYS A 434 12.74 -33.43 30.04
CA LYS A 434 13.60 -33.74 31.19
C LYS A 434 12.81 -34.69 32.10
N GLY A 435 13.32 -35.91 32.20
CA GLY A 435 12.80 -36.95 33.08
C GLY A 435 12.77 -36.55 34.54
N GLU A 436 11.81 -37.12 35.25
CA GLU A 436 11.66 -37.07 36.70
C GLU A 436 12.91 -37.64 37.39
N GLU A 437 13.52 -36.87 38.29
CA GLU A 437 14.37 -37.40 39.34
C GLU A 437 13.58 -37.40 40.66
N HIS A 438 13.29 -38.61 41.15
CA HIS A 438 12.75 -38.87 42.49
C HIS A 438 13.78 -38.50 43.57
N PRO A 439 13.35 -38.05 44.76
CA PRO A 439 14.28 -37.68 45.82
C PRO A 439 14.84 -38.93 46.51
N ARG A 440 16.15 -38.95 46.79
CA ARG A 440 16.75 -39.85 47.78
C ARG A 440 17.31 -39.05 48.95
N ARG A 441 16.63 -39.28 50.08
CA ARG A 441 17.01 -39.13 51.51
C ARG A 441 17.22 -37.74 52.06
#